data_AF-T2IM52-F1
#
_entry.id   AF-T2IM52-F1
#
_cell.length_a   1.000
_cell.length_b   1.000
_cell.length_c   1.000
_cell.angle_alpha   90.00
_cell.angle_beta   90.00
_cell.angle_gamma   90.00
#
_symmetry.space_group_name_H-M   'P 1'
#
loop_
_entity.id
_entity.type
_entity.pdbx_description
1 polymer ?
#
loop_
_entity_poly.entity_id
_entity_poly.type
_entity_poly.pdbx_seq_one_letter_code
_entity_poly.pdbx_strand_id
1 'polypeptide(L)'
;MNVLSIPTWMVHVSSVVEWTVAILFVWTYAQVSAKLYWRSLSWGMLPGLVSAMCACTWHFFDNPASLDWLVTLQASLTVIGNCTLCLAGWWIFRSSACQKTDH
;
A
#
# COMPACT_ATOMS: atom_id res chain seq x y z
N MET A 1 -7.08 -17.60 20.23
CA MET A 1 -6.50 -17.07 21.48
C MET A 1 -5.03 -16.76 21.27
N ASN A 2 -4.76 -15.53 20.86
CA ASN A 2 -3.50 -14.83 21.14
C ASN A 2 -3.75 -13.36 20.79
N VAL A 3 -4.00 -12.55 21.83
CA VAL A 3 -4.07 -11.11 21.66
C VAL A 3 -2.67 -10.59 21.34
N LEU A 4 -2.55 -9.73 20.31
CA LEU A 4 -1.28 -9.09 20.01
C LEU A 4 -0.80 -8.29 21.23
N SER A 5 0.50 -8.37 21.51
CA SER A 5 1.11 -7.55 22.57
C SER A 5 1.01 -6.05 22.21
N ILE A 6 1.05 -5.18 23.23
CA ILE A 6 1.02 -3.72 23.03
C ILE A 6 2.11 -3.27 22.03
N PRO A 7 3.38 -3.71 22.15
CA PRO A 7 4.40 -3.39 21.15
C PRO A 7 4.04 -3.84 19.73
N THR A 8 3.45 -5.03 19.58
CA THR A 8 3.06 -5.54 18.26
C THR A 8 1.94 -4.68 17.66
N TRP A 9 0.97 -4.24 18.46
CA TRP A 9 -0.08 -3.31 18.03
C TRP A 9 0.49 -1.96 17.58
N MET A 10 1.46 -1.42 18.30
CA MET A 10 2.11 -0.16 17.93
C MET A 10 2.71 -0.25 16.53
N VAL A 11 3.40 -1.36 16.20
CA VAL A 11 3.99 -1.56 14.87
C VAL A 11 2.91 -1.64 13.78
N HIS A 12 1.79 -2.34 14.02
CA HIS A 12 0.72 -2.44 13.02
C HIS A 12 0.11 -1.06 12.71
N VAL A 13 -0.23 -0.30 13.76
CA VAL A 13 -0.84 1.02 13.61
C VAL A 13 0.16 2.00 13.01
N SER A 14 1.41 2.00 13.46
CA SER A 14 2.44 2.90 12.90
C SER A 14 2.67 2.61 11.42
N SER A 15 2.80 1.34 11.02
CA SER A 15 3.01 0.99 9.61
C SER A 15 1.84 1.39 8.71
N VAL A 16 0.59 1.27 9.17
CA VAL A 16 -0.59 1.75 8.41
C VAL A 16 -0.55 3.26 8.24
N VAL A 17 -0.20 4.00 9.29
CA VAL A 17 -0.09 5.46 9.25
C VAL A 17 1.07 5.88 8.33
N GLU A 18 2.25 5.30 8.51
CA GLU A 18 3.44 5.56 7.69
C GLU A 18 3.17 5.29 6.21
N TRP A 19 2.50 4.18 5.89
CA TRP A 19 2.13 3.85 4.51
C TRP A 19 1.13 4.85 3.92
N THR A 20 0.15 5.29 4.72
CA THR A 20 -0.81 6.33 4.31
C THR A 20 -0.10 7.65 4.01
N VAL A 21 0.81 8.08 4.89
CA VAL A 21 1.62 9.29 4.68
C VAL A 21 2.50 9.15 3.45
N ALA A 22 3.11 7.98 3.21
CA ALA A 22 3.90 7.71 2.02
C ALA A 22 3.08 7.86 0.73
N ILE A 23 1.84 7.34 0.70
CA ILE A 23 0.93 7.51 -0.44
C ILE A 23 0.66 9.00 -0.72
N LEU A 24 0.39 9.77 0.32
CA LEU A 24 0.16 11.22 0.23
C LEU A 24 1.41 11.97 -0.26
N PHE A 25 2.60 11.57 0.19
CA PHE A 25 3.86 12.15 -0.26
C PHE A 25 4.14 11.85 -1.73
N VAL A 26 3.93 10.62 -2.20
CA VAL A 26 4.07 10.29 -3.62
C VAL A 26 3.08 11.10 -4.47
N TRP A 27 1.85 11.28 -3.98
CA TRP A 27 0.83 12.06 -4.68
C TRP A 27 1.21 13.55 -4.76
N THR A 28 1.68 14.11 -3.64
CA THR A 28 2.12 15.50 -3.54
C THR A 28 3.35 15.74 -4.40
N TYR A 29 4.31 14.81 -4.39
CA TYR A 29 5.48 14.84 -5.26
C TYR A 29 5.07 14.92 -6.74
N ALA A 30 4.11 14.11 -7.18
CA ALA A 30 3.62 14.14 -8.55
C ALA A 30 3.06 15.51 -8.96
N GLN A 31 2.43 16.24 -8.03
CA GLN A 31 1.91 17.59 -8.26
C GLN A 31 3.03 18.64 -8.30
N VAL A 32 3.87 18.67 -7.27
CA VAL A 32 4.93 19.70 -7.13
C VAL A 32 5.98 19.58 -8.24
N SER A 33 6.32 18.35 -8.65
CA SER A 33 7.27 18.10 -9.74
C SER A 33 6.67 18.19 -11.14
N ALA A 34 5.36 18.43 -11.26
CA ALA A 34 4.59 18.34 -12.51
C ALA A 34 4.71 16.99 -13.25
N LYS A 35 5.19 15.93 -12.58
CA LYS A 35 5.33 14.58 -13.14
C LYS A 35 4.14 13.72 -12.76
N LEU A 36 3.01 13.96 -13.41
CA LEU A 36 1.73 13.31 -13.09
C LEU A 36 1.75 11.78 -13.18
N TYR A 37 2.69 11.19 -13.93
CA TYR A 37 2.88 9.74 -14.00
C TYR A 37 3.25 9.11 -12.64
N TRP A 38 3.77 9.88 -11.67
CA TRP A 38 3.98 9.40 -10.30
C TRP A 38 2.68 9.14 -9.53
N ARG A 39 1.54 9.69 -9.96
CA ARG A 39 0.24 9.39 -9.34
C ARG A 39 -0.16 7.92 -9.51
N SER A 40 0.31 7.24 -10.56
CA SER A 40 0.04 5.81 -10.74
C SER A 40 0.63 4.98 -9.61
N LEU A 41 1.76 5.40 -9.04
CA LEU A 41 2.37 4.75 -7.89
C LEU A 41 1.53 4.92 -6.63
N SER A 42 1.03 6.13 -6.35
CA SER A 42 0.09 6.35 -5.23
C SER A 42 -1.15 5.45 -5.32
N TRP A 43 -1.76 5.34 -6.51
CA TRP A 43 -2.88 4.43 -6.73
C TRP A 43 -2.48 2.96 -6.56
N GLY A 44 -1.30 2.58 -7.08
CA GLY A 44 -0.78 1.22 -6.99
C GLY A 44 -0.41 0.78 -5.57
N MET A 45 -0.22 1.71 -4.64
CA MET A 45 0.04 1.46 -3.22
C MET A 45 -1.23 1.16 -2.40
N LEU A 46 -2.43 1.53 -2.89
CA LEU A 46 -3.68 1.39 -2.14
C LEU A 46 -4.06 -0.07 -1.83
N PRO A 47 -3.91 -1.05 -2.74
CA PRO A 47 -4.24 -2.44 -2.39
C PRO A 47 -3.42 -2.96 -1.21
N GLY A 48 -2.14 -2.55 -1.10
CA GLY A 48 -1.29 -2.86 0.05
C GLY A 48 -1.79 -2.25 1.36
N LEU A 49 -2.34 -1.03 1.31
CA LEU A 49 -2.96 -0.39 2.48
C LEU A 49 -4.20 -1.17 2.93
N VAL A 50 -5.08 -1.54 2.00
CA VAL A 50 -6.29 -2.29 2.31
C VAL A 50 -5.92 -3.68 2.86
N SER A 51 -4.89 -4.33 2.32
CA SER A 51 -4.35 -5.58 2.87
C SER A 51 -3.95 -5.43 4.34
N ALA A 52 -3.17 -4.40 4.69
CA ALA A 52 -2.78 -4.12 6.07
C ALA A 52 -3.99 -3.84 6.98
N MET A 53 -5.00 -3.13 6.47
CA MET A 53 -6.25 -2.89 7.21
C MET A 53 -7.05 -4.18 7.46
N CYS A 54 -7.09 -5.12 6.51
CA CYS A 54 -7.71 -6.44 6.71
C CYS A 54 -7.03 -7.21 7.85
N ALA A 55 -5.70 -7.24 7.87
CA ALA A 55 -4.93 -7.88 8.95
C ALA A 55 -5.20 -7.23 10.32
N CYS A 56 -5.15 -5.88 10.39
CA CYS A 56 -5.45 -5.15 11.62
C CYS A 56 -6.88 -5.39 12.11
N THR A 57 -7.85 -5.45 11.19
CA THR A 57 -9.26 -5.72 11.53
C THR A 57 -9.42 -7.12 12.12
N TRP A 58 -8.80 -8.13 11.51
CA TRP A 58 -8.86 -9.50 12.01
C TRP A 58 -8.25 -9.63 13.42
N HIS A 59 -7.09 -9.00 13.64
CA HIS A 59 -6.45 -8.97 14.97
C HIS A 59 -7.23 -8.14 16.00
N PHE A 60 -7.90 -7.06 15.58
CA PHE A 60 -8.72 -6.23 16.47
C PHE A 60 -9.86 -7.03 17.11
N PHE A 61 -10.45 -7.97 16.37
CA PHE A 61 -11.51 -8.85 16.87
C PHE A 61 -11.01 -10.15 17.53
N ASP A 62 -9.72 -10.23 17.88
CA ASP A 62 -9.06 -11.41 18.47
C ASP A 62 -9.13 -12.67 17.60
N ASN A 63 -8.92 -12.51 16.29
CA ASN A 63 -8.75 -13.62 15.33
C ASN A 63 -9.93 -14.61 15.29
N PRO A 64 -11.18 -14.15 15.18
CA PRO A 64 -12.32 -15.05 15.20
C PRO A 64 -12.38 -15.84 13.90
N ALA A 65 -12.74 -17.12 13.98
CA ALA A 65 -12.86 -18.00 12.81
C ALA A 65 -13.89 -17.50 11.78
N SER A 66 -14.92 -16.75 12.23
CA SER A 66 -15.92 -16.13 11.35
C SER A 66 -15.33 -15.07 10.41
N LEU A 67 -14.16 -14.51 10.74
CA LEU A 67 -13.47 -13.50 9.95
C LEU A 67 -12.20 -14.01 9.24
N ASP A 68 -11.96 -15.32 9.23
CA ASP A 68 -10.77 -15.92 8.59
C ASP A 68 -10.65 -15.59 7.09
N TRP A 69 -11.78 -15.32 6.43
CA TRP A 69 -11.80 -14.82 5.05
C TRP A 69 -11.02 -13.51 4.85
N LEU A 70 -10.86 -12.69 5.91
CA LEU A 70 -10.01 -11.48 5.88
C LEU A 70 -8.55 -11.82 5.62
N VAL A 71 -8.06 -12.97 6.09
CA VAL A 71 -6.69 -13.43 5.84
C VAL A 71 -6.49 -13.77 4.36
N THR A 72 -7.49 -14.42 3.75
CA THR A 72 -7.47 -14.70 2.30
C THR A 72 -7.57 -13.41 1.48
N LEU A 73 -8.39 -12.47 1.92
CA LEU A 73 -8.52 -11.16 1.26
C LEU A 73 -7.21 -10.36 1.39
N GLN A 74 -6.62 -10.32 2.58
CA GLN A 74 -5.29 -9.73 2.83
C GLN A 74 -4.26 -10.32 1.87
N ALA A 75 -4.13 -11.65 1.80
CA ALA A 75 -3.17 -12.30 0.93
C ALA A 75 -3.40 -11.94 -0.56
N SER A 76 -4.66 -11.93 -0.99
CA SER A 76 -5.04 -11.56 -2.35
C SER A 76 -4.69 -10.11 -2.67
N LEU A 77 -5.01 -9.18 -1.77
CA LEU A 77 -4.68 -7.76 -1.90
C LEU A 77 -3.16 -7.50 -1.84
N THR A 78 -2.39 -8.32 -1.14
CA THR A 78 -0.92 -8.28 -1.16
C THR A 78 -0.38 -8.68 -2.53
N VAL A 79 -0.92 -9.74 -3.15
CA VAL A 79 -0.52 -10.13 -4.52
C VAL A 79 -0.87 -9.01 -5.50
N ILE A 80 -2.12 -8.52 -5.46
CA ILE A 80 -2.59 -7.42 -6.31
C ILE A 80 -1.72 -6.18 -6.09
N GLY A 81 -1.44 -5.81 -4.84
CA GLY A 81 -0.62 -4.66 -4.47
C GLY A 81 0.80 -4.74 -5.02
N ASN A 82 1.45 -5.89 -4.92
CA ASN A 82 2.77 -6.09 -5.51
C ASN A 82 2.74 -5.99 -7.04
N CYS A 83 1.72 -6.55 -7.68
CA CYS A 83 1.54 -6.42 -9.12
C CYS A 83 1.31 -4.96 -9.53
N THR A 84 0.45 -4.21 -8.84
CA THR A 84 0.18 -2.80 -9.14
C THR A 84 1.40 -1.91 -8.90
N LEU A 85 2.18 -2.16 -7.84
CA LEU A 85 3.45 -1.48 -7.61
C LEU A 85 4.48 -1.75 -8.70
N CYS A 86 4.60 -3.01 -9.14
CA CYS A 86 5.48 -3.38 -10.25
C CYS A 86 5.09 -2.68 -11.55
N LEU A 87 3.80 -2.70 -11.89
CA LEU A 87 3.26 -2.01 -13.07
C LEU A 87 3.45 -0.49 -12.98
N ALA A 88 3.24 0.11 -11.81
CA ALA A 88 3.47 1.54 -11.60
C ALA A 88 4.96 1.91 -11.73
N GLY A 89 5.87 1.07 -11.20
CA GLY A 89 7.31 1.24 -11.35
C GLY A 89 7.75 1.16 -12.82
N TRP A 90 7.24 0.18 -13.56
CA TRP A 90 7.46 0.09 -15.01
C TRP A 90 6.93 1.32 -15.76
N TRP A 91 5.74 1.82 -15.38
CA TRP A 91 5.16 3.03 -15.97
C TRP A 91 6.01 4.28 -15.71
N ILE A 92 6.52 4.45 -14.49
CA ILE A 92 7.44 5.54 -14.13
C ILE A 92 8.71 5.45 -14.97
N PHE A 93 9.30 4.26 -15.11
CA PHE A 93 10.51 4.07 -15.92
C PHE A 93 10.27 4.46 -17.38
N ARG A 94 9.20 3.95 -17.99
CA ARG A 94 8.84 4.28 -19.39
C ARG A 94 8.59 5.77 -19.59
N SER A 95 7.84 6.39 -18.69
CA SER A 95 7.50 7.82 -18.76
C SER A 95 8.74 8.71 -18.58
N SER A 96 9.64 8.32 -17.67
CA SER A 96 10.89 9.04 -17.41
C SER A 96 11.89 8.90 -18.57
N ALA A 97 11.90 7.76 -19.27
CA ALA A 97 12.73 7.56 -20.45
C ALA A 97 12.27 8.45 -21.62
N CYS A 98 10.95 8.54 -21.85
CA CYS A 98 10.39 9.38 -22.90
C CYS A 98 10.74 10.87 -22.70
N GLN A 99 10.69 11.36 -21.46
CA GLN A 99 11.02 12.75 -21.11
C GLN A 99 12.50 13.12 -21.36
N LYS A 100 13.43 12.15 -21.38
CA LYS A 100 14.86 12.42 -21.66
C LYS A 100 15.16 12.63 -23.14
N THR A 101 14.31 12.13 -24.03
CA THR A 101 14.50 12.20 -25.49
C THR A 101 14.01 13.51 -26.12
N ASP A 102 13.27 14.32 -25.36
CA ASP A 102 12.68 15.58 -25.83
C ASP A 102 13.56 16.82 -25.52
N HIS A 103 14.77 16.61 -24.97
CA HIS A 103 15.78 17.63 -24.69
C HIS A 103 17.00 17.43 -25.59
#